data_AF-A0A7W7YEX4-F1
#
_entry.id   AF-A0A7W7YEX4-F1
#
_cell.length_a   1.000
_cell.length_b   1.000
_cell.length_c   1.000
_cell.angle_alpha   90.00
_cell.angle_beta   90.00
_cell.angle_gamma   90.00
#
_symmetry.space_group_name_H-M   'P 1'
#
loop_
_entity.id
_entity.type
_entity.pdbx_description
1 polymer ?
#
loop_
_entity_poly.entity_id
_entity_poly.type
_entity_poly.pdbx_seq_one_letter_code
_entity_poly.pdbx_strand_id
1 'polypeptide(L)'
;MPLQRFWLQIAAFLVLVWAGVGVVMWVTEDSVFSPEKTLALMAEAPWLEDENLSESKRKAYLDKVIASVLKLDFSQRNQMREDGLETMERFTKSLTDEEKGEYVGRTVEENFKAVMKGLEKLPAEDRRRIIGGIQREMKKKAAKNPEMQMLLDQDPASFEKNFTKDMGLFFKEAPLSMKLEMAPMLEGMQGRMQGMRIR
;
A
#
# COMPACT_ATOMS: atom_id res chain seq x y z
N MET A 1 -51.80 9.62 25.47
CA MET A 1 -51.55 9.09 24.11
C MET A 1 -50.66 9.94 23.17
N PRO A 2 -50.32 11.23 23.40
CA PRO A 2 -49.44 11.96 22.47
C PRO A 2 -47.95 11.55 22.59
N LEU A 3 -47.51 11.17 23.79
CA LEU A 3 -46.14 10.69 24.04
C LEU A 3 -45.80 9.43 23.24
N GLN A 4 -46.74 8.49 23.14
CA GLN A 4 -46.54 7.23 22.42
C GLN A 4 -46.43 7.44 20.90
N ARG A 5 -47.21 8.37 20.33
CA ARG A 5 -47.09 8.76 18.91
C ARG A 5 -45.76 9.47 18.64
N PHE A 6 -45.30 10.32 19.55
CA PHE A 6 -44.01 11.00 19.42
C PHE A 6 -42.83 10.01 19.40
N TRP A 7 -42.83 9.04 20.32
CA TRP A 7 -41.81 7.97 20.33
C TRP A 7 -41.86 7.08 19.10
N LEU A 8 -43.05 6.77 18.57
CA LEU A 8 -43.19 6.03 17.31
C LEU A 8 -42.63 6.81 16.11
N GLN A 9 -42.83 8.13 16.06
CA GLN A 9 -42.26 8.97 15.01
C GLN A 9 -40.73 9.04 15.08
N ILE A 10 -40.17 9.15 16.29
CA ILE A 10 -38.71 9.09 16.50
C ILE A 10 -38.17 7.73 16.05
N ALA A 11 -38.81 6.64 16.47
CA ALA A 11 -38.39 5.29 16.07
C ALA A 11 -38.47 5.10 14.54
N ALA A 12 -39.55 5.55 13.90
CA ALA A 12 -39.72 5.46 12.46
C ALA A 12 -38.67 6.29 11.70
N PHE A 13 -38.37 7.50 12.18
CA PHE A 13 -37.31 8.33 11.61
C PHE A 13 -35.94 7.67 11.76
N LEU A 14 -35.65 7.09 12.94
CA LEU A 14 -34.38 6.41 13.18
C LEU A 14 -34.21 5.18 12.29
N VAL A 15 -35.28 4.39 12.09
CA VAL A 15 -35.29 3.26 11.15
C VAL A 15 -35.05 3.73 9.72
N LEU A 16 -35.69 4.83 9.29
CA LEU A 16 -35.47 5.41 7.96
C LEU A 16 -34.02 5.87 7.76
N VAL A 17 -33.42 6.51 8.76
CA VAL A 17 -32.01 6.92 8.71
C VAL A 17 -31.10 5.71 8.58
N TRP A 18 -31.29 4.68 9.41
CA TRP A 18 -30.49 3.45 9.34
C TRP A 18 -30.70 2.66 8.05
N ALA A 19 -31.92 2.64 7.52
CA ALA A 19 -32.19 2.07 6.20
C ALA A 19 -31.44 2.83 5.09
N GLY A 20 -31.41 4.16 5.17
CA GLY A 20 -30.61 5.00 4.27
C GLY A 20 -29.11 4.68 4.35
N VAL A 21 -28.56 4.56 5.56
CA VAL A 21 -27.16 4.14 5.78
C VAL A 21 -26.91 2.75 5.20
N GLY A 22 -27.80 1.78 5.43
CA GLY A 22 -27.69 0.43 4.89
C GLY A 22 -27.70 0.39 3.36
N VAL A 23 -28.55 1.19 2.72
CA VAL A 23 -28.57 1.35 1.26
C VAL A 23 -27.26 1.94 0.76
N VAL A 24 -26.72 2.98 1.42
CA VAL A 24 -25.43 3.56 1.04
C VAL A 24 -24.30 2.53 1.21
N MET A 25 -24.26 1.81 2.33
CA MET A 25 -23.26 0.76 2.56
C MET A 25 -23.33 -0.33 1.50
N TRP A 26 -24.54 -0.79 1.14
CA TRP A 26 -24.74 -1.81 0.12
C TRP A 26 -24.32 -1.31 -1.28
N VAL A 27 -24.72 -0.09 -1.66
CA VAL A 27 -24.35 0.51 -2.96
C VAL A 27 -22.84 0.77 -3.05
N THR A 28 -22.18 1.07 -1.93
CA THR A 28 -20.74 1.37 -1.89
C THR A 28 -19.89 0.16 -1.51
N GLU A 29 -20.48 -1.01 -1.31
CA GLU A 29 -19.78 -2.21 -0.83
C GLU A 29 -18.66 -2.64 -1.80
N ASP A 30 -18.90 -2.52 -3.10
CA ASP A 30 -17.91 -2.77 -4.17
C ASP A 30 -16.85 -1.66 -4.28
N SER A 31 -17.10 -0.51 -3.67
CA SER A 31 -16.22 0.67 -3.71
C SER A 31 -15.29 0.77 -2.49
N VAL A 32 -15.66 0.13 -1.38
CA VAL A 32 -14.87 0.05 -0.14
C VAL A 32 -13.92 -1.14 -0.23
N PHE A 33 -12.66 -0.86 -0.55
CA PHE A 33 -11.60 -1.86 -0.53
C PHE A 33 -11.06 -2.04 0.89
N SER A 34 -10.99 -3.28 1.34
CA SER A 34 -10.38 -3.69 2.61
C SER A 34 -9.18 -4.61 2.33
N PRO A 35 -8.29 -4.85 3.31
CA PRO A 35 -7.21 -5.83 3.17
C PRO A 35 -7.73 -7.19 2.71
N GLU A 36 -8.81 -7.68 3.33
CA GLU A 36 -9.40 -8.99 3.06
C GLU A 36 -9.99 -9.05 1.65
N LYS A 37 -10.73 -8.02 1.23
CA LYS A 37 -11.27 -7.92 -0.14
C LYS A 37 -10.16 -7.84 -1.19
N THR A 38 -9.07 -7.15 -0.87
CA THR A 38 -7.91 -7.05 -1.78
C THR A 38 -7.19 -8.39 -1.92
N LEU A 39 -7.02 -9.12 -0.82
CA LEU A 39 -6.45 -10.47 -0.84
C LEU A 39 -7.36 -11.45 -1.57
N ALA A 40 -8.67 -11.37 -1.39
CA ALA A 40 -9.63 -12.17 -2.15
C ALA A 40 -9.50 -11.90 -3.66
N LEU A 41 -9.44 -10.63 -4.07
CA LEU A 41 -9.20 -10.28 -5.48
C LEU A 41 -7.87 -10.84 -6.01
N MET A 42 -6.81 -10.88 -5.20
CA MET A 42 -5.54 -11.49 -5.61
C MET A 42 -5.64 -13.02 -5.72
N ALA A 43 -6.37 -13.67 -4.81
CA ALA A 43 -6.56 -15.11 -4.78
C ALA A 43 -7.46 -15.62 -5.91
N GLU A 44 -8.44 -14.82 -6.32
CA GLU A 44 -9.44 -15.11 -7.36
C GLU A 44 -9.00 -14.60 -8.74
N ALA A 45 -7.70 -14.37 -8.93
CA ALA A 45 -7.19 -13.93 -10.21
C ALA A 45 -7.56 -14.95 -11.31
N PRO A 46 -8.29 -14.55 -12.36
CA PRO A 46 -8.97 -15.49 -13.26
C PRO A 46 -8.01 -16.37 -14.06
N TRP A 47 -6.77 -15.91 -14.25
CA TRP A 47 -5.73 -16.69 -14.91
C TRP A 47 -5.11 -17.78 -14.05
N LEU A 48 -5.44 -17.85 -12.76
CA LEU A 48 -5.07 -19.00 -11.92
C LEU A 48 -5.92 -20.23 -12.24
N GLU A 49 -7.08 -20.05 -12.89
CA GLU A 49 -7.98 -21.12 -13.32
C GLU A 49 -7.97 -21.30 -14.86
N ASP A 50 -7.87 -20.21 -15.62
CA ASP A 50 -7.82 -20.22 -17.09
C ASP A 50 -6.54 -19.56 -17.62
N GLU A 51 -5.53 -20.38 -17.94
CA GLU A 51 -4.26 -19.91 -18.52
C GLU A 51 -4.45 -19.23 -19.89
N ASN A 52 -5.55 -19.50 -20.60
CA ASN A 52 -5.83 -18.94 -21.93
C ASN A 52 -6.67 -17.64 -21.88
N LEU A 53 -6.82 -17.05 -20.69
CA LEU A 53 -7.55 -15.80 -20.54
C LEU A 53 -6.93 -14.71 -21.43
N SER A 54 -7.75 -14.09 -22.27
CA SER A 54 -7.32 -13.01 -23.16
C SER A 54 -6.59 -11.89 -22.41
N GLU A 55 -5.51 -11.37 -22.99
CA GLU A 55 -4.69 -10.29 -22.41
C GLU A 55 -5.52 -9.08 -21.94
N SER A 56 -6.56 -8.69 -22.68
CA SER A 56 -7.43 -7.57 -22.30
C SER A 56 -8.18 -7.80 -20.99
N LYS A 57 -8.65 -9.03 -20.76
CA LYS A 57 -9.31 -9.43 -19.51
C LYS A 57 -8.31 -9.53 -18.36
N ARG A 58 -7.12 -10.08 -18.61
CA ARG A 58 -6.03 -10.11 -17.63
C ARG A 58 -5.69 -8.70 -17.17
N LYS A 59 -5.46 -7.78 -18.12
CA LYS A 59 -5.15 -6.37 -17.85
C LYS A 59 -6.26 -5.69 -17.05
N ALA A 60 -7.52 -5.82 -17.46
CA ALA A 60 -8.64 -5.20 -16.76
C ALA A 60 -8.78 -5.70 -15.31
N TYR A 61 -8.50 -6.98 -15.08
CA TYR A 61 -8.52 -7.54 -13.73
C TYR A 61 -7.30 -7.08 -12.90
N LEU A 62 -6.11 -7.04 -13.50
CA LEU A 62 -4.91 -6.49 -12.87
C LEU A 62 -5.12 -5.02 -12.46
N ASP A 63 -5.76 -4.22 -13.32
CA ASP A 63 -6.13 -2.84 -13.02
C ASP A 63 -7.03 -2.74 -11.78
N LYS A 64 -7.98 -3.67 -11.64
CA LYS A 64 -8.85 -3.75 -10.46
C LYS A 64 -8.06 -4.08 -9.20
N VAL A 65 -7.11 -5.02 -9.25
CA VAL A 65 -6.23 -5.35 -8.12
C VAL A 65 -5.38 -4.15 -7.73
N ILE A 66 -4.73 -3.50 -8.70
CA ILE A 66 -3.90 -2.30 -8.47
C ILE A 66 -4.74 -1.20 -7.82
N ALA A 67 -5.94 -0.94 -8.34
CA ALA A 67 -6.85 0.06 -7.77
C ALA A 67 -7.23 -0.29 -6.33
N SER A 68 -7.47 -1.57 -6.02
CA SER A 68 -7.76 -2.03 -4.67
C SER A 68 -6.63 -1.72 -3.70
N VAL A 69 -5.39 -2.09 -4.07
CA VAL A 69 -4.18 -1.85 -3.26
C VAL A 69 -3.95 -0.36 -3.03
N LEU A 70 -4.15 0.48 -4.05
CA LEU A 70 -3.93 1.92 -3.97
C LEU A 70 -4.93 2.65 -3.06
N LYS A 71 -6.13 2.10 -2.85
CA LYS A 71 -7.11 2.68 -1.92
C LYS A 71 -6.85 2.31 -0.46
N LEU A 72 -6.05 1.27 -0.19
CA LEU A 72 -5.68 0.92 1.17
C LEU A 72 -4.79 2.02 1.78
N ASP A 73 -4.93 2.26 3.08
CA ASP A 73 -3.97 3.05 3.83
C ASP A 73 -2.72 2.24 4.23
N PHE A 74 -1.78 2.90 4.92
CA PHE A 74 -0.56 2.25 5.38
C PHE A 74 -0.83 1.05 6.31
N SER A 75 -1.70 1.23 7.31
CA SER A 75 -2.00 0.19 8.29
C SER A 75 -2.65 -1.01 7.61
N GLN A 76 -3.57 -0.74 6.68
CA GLN A 76 -4.25 -1.74 5.90
C GLN A 76 -3.30 -2.52 4.98
N ARG A 77 -2.36 -1.86 4.28
CA ARG A 77 -1.34 -2.58 3.48
C ARG A 77 -0.39 -3.38 4.35
N ASN A 78 -0.09 -2.91 5.56
CA ASN A 78 0.71 -3.68 6.51
C ASN A 78 -0.02 -4.94 6.97
N GLN A 79 -1.28 -4.79 7.38
CA GLN A 79 -2.16 -5.90 7.74
C GLN A 79 -2.27 -6.91 6.59
N MET A 80 -2.49 -6.44 5.36
CA MET A 80 -2.58 -7.29 4.17
C MET A 80 -1.35 -8.20 3.99
N ARG A 81 -0.16 -7.69 4.27
CA ARG A 81 1.09 -8.47 4.22
C ARG A 81 1.24 -9.44 5.38
N GLU A 82 0.78 -9.07 6.57
CA GLU A 82 0.83 -9.94 7.76
C GLU A 82 -0.13 -11.11 7.61
N ASP A 83 -1.35 -10.85 7.14
CA ASP A 83 -2.43 -11.83 7.04
C ASP A 83 -2.39 -12.65 5.74
N GLY A 84 -1.79 -12.11 4.67
CA GLY A 84 -1.95 -12.62 3.31
C GLY A 84 -0.67 -12.87 2.53
N LEU A 85 0.48 -13.02 3.20
CA LEU A 85 1.79 -13.17 2.56
C LEU A 85 1.80 -14.23 1.44
N GLU A 86 1.27 -15.42 1.72
CA GLU A 86 1.22 -16.52 0.75
C GLU A 86 0.37 -16.19 -0.49
N THR A 87 -0.79 -15.55 -0.29
CA THR A 87 -1.67 -15.10 -1.36
C THR A 87 -1.00 -14.06 -2.23
N MET A 88 -0.35 -13.07 -1.61
CA MET A 88 0.37 -12.01 -2.32
C MET A 88 1.54 -12.58 -3.12
N GLU A 89 2.30 -13.52 -2.54
CA GLU A 89 3.39 -14.19 -3.25
C GLU A 89 2.90 -15.02 -4.43
N ARG A 90 1.84 -15.83 -4.24
CA ARG A 90 1.25 -16.63 -5.31
C ARG A 90 0.76 -15.74 -6.44
N PHE A 91 0.04 -14.67 -6.12
CA PHE A 91 -0.45 -13.69 -7.09
C PHE A 91 0.72 -13.09 -7.87
N THR A 92 1.72 -12.54 -7.18
CA THR A 92 2.86 -11.88 -7.82
C THR A 92 3.69 -12.83 -8.68
N LYS A 93 3.85 -14.10 -8.26
CA LYS A 93 4.54 -15.15 -9.04
C LYS A 93 3.76 -15.56 -10.29
N SER A 94 2.44 -15.40 -10.29
CA SER A 94 1.57 -15.72 -11.43
C SER A 94 1.53 -14.65 -12.53
N LEU A 95 2.07 -13.45 -12.27
CA LEU A 95 2.13 -12.35 -13.24
C LEU A 95 3.26 -12.60 -14.26
N THR A 96 3.01 -12.23 -15.51
CA THR A 96 4.09 -12.09 -16.50
C THR A 96 5.05 -10.97 -16.09
N ASP A 97 6.19 -10.85 -16.75
CA ASP A 97 7.16 -9.78 -16.43
C ASP A 97 6.60 -8.39 -16.76
N GLU A 98 5.82 -8.27 -17.84
CA GLU A 98 5.11 -7.03 -18.20
C GLU A 98 4.07 -6.66 -17.14
N GLU A 99 3.23 -7.62 -16.73
CA GLU A 99 2.18 -7.40 -15.73
C GLU A 99 2.76 -7.08 -14.36
N LYS A 100 3.84 -7.77 -13.97
CA LYS A 100 4.58 -7.49 -12.74
C LYS A 100 5.19 -6.09 -12.81
N GLY A 101 5.73 -5.68 -13.96
CA GLY A 101 6.23 -4.33 -14.19
C GLY A 101 5.14 -3.27 -14.02
N GLU A 102 3.97 -3.50 -14.60
CA GLU A 102 2.80 -2.61 -14.46
C GLU A 102 2.32 -2.51 -13.00
N TYR A 103 2.18 -3.65 -12.33
CA TYR A 103 1.81 -3.73 -10.92
C TYR A 103 2.78 -2.96 -10.03
N VAL A 104 4.09 -3.24 -10.15
CA VAL A 104 5.14 -2.59 -9.35
C VAL A 104 5.24 -1.11 -9.66
N GLY A 105 5.19 -0.72 -10.93
CA GLY A 105 5.25 0.68 -11.34
C GLY A 105 4.14 1.51 -10.70
N ARG A 106 2.91 0.99 -10.70
CA ARG A 106 1.74 1.73 -10.21
C ARG A 106 1.55 1.65 -8.70
N THR A 107 1.98 0.57 -8.05
CA THR A 107 1.81 0.41 -6.59
C THR A 107 3.02 0.86 -5.78
N VAL A 108 4.22 0.51 -6.23
CA VAL A 108 5.47 0.76 -5.48
C VAL A 108 6.13 2.04 -5.95
N GLU A 109 6.37 2.22 -7.26
CA GLU A 109 7.15 3.36 -7.75
C GLU A 109 6.40 4.69 -7.63
N GLU A 110 5.09 4.71 -7.87
CA GLU A 110 4.28 5.92 -7.64
C GLU A 110 4.27 6.31 -6.16
N ASN A 111 4.13 5.34 -5.26
CA ASN A 111 4.20 5.58 -3.82
C ASN A 111 5.59 6.07 -3.42
N PHE A 112 6.65 5.47 -3.96
CA PHE A 112 8.04 5.91 -3.78
C PHE A 112 8.21 7.40 -4.16
N LYS A 113 7.77 7.78 -5.37
CA LYS A 113 7.85 9.16 -5.86
C LYS A 113 7.11 10.12 -4.93
N ALA A 114 5.92 9.74 -4.46
CA ALA A 114 5.15 10.53 -3.51
C ALA A 114 5.88 10.70 -2.17
N VAL A 115 6.50 9.64 -1.66
CA VAL A 115 7.27 9.66 -0.41
C VAL A 115 8.50 10.56 -0.54
N MET A 116 9.30 10.40 -1.60
CA MET A 116 10.49 11.22 -1.85
C MET A 116 10.14 12.70 -1.95
N LYS A 117 9.10 13.04 -2.72
CA LYS A 117 8.59 14.41 -2.83
C LYS A 117 8.06 14.95 -1.50
N GLY A 118 7.52 14.08 -0.65
CA GLY A 118 7.10 14.43 0.70
C GLY A 118 8.30 14.80 1.59
N LEU A 119 9.36 14.00 1.57
CA LEU A 119 10.57 14.23 2.35
C LEU A 119 11.29 15.53 1.98
N GLU A 120 11.33 15.87 0.69
CA GLU A 120 11.93 17.12 0.21
C GLU A 120 11.25 18.37 0.77
N LYS A 121 9.97 18.27 1.11
CA LYS A 121 9.16 19.38 1.65
C LYS A 121 9.23 19.50 3.18
N LEU A 122 9.83 18.54 3.87
CA LEU A 122 9.93 18.57 5.32
C LEU A 122 11.09 19.45 5.80
N PRO A 123 10.98 20.04 7.00
CA PRO A 123 12.12 20.66 7.68
C PRO A 123 13.31 19.70 7.78
N ALA A 124 14.52 20.24 7.78
CA ALA A 124 15.75 19.44 7.78
C ALA A 124 15.82 18.46 8.97
N GLU A 125 15.35 18.87 10.15
CA GLU A 125 15.34 18.02 11.36
C GLU A 125 14.35 16.85 11.25
N ASP A 126 13.15 17.09 10.73
CA ASP A 126 12.14 16.04 10.55
C ASP A 126 12.57 15.03 9.49
N ARG A 127 13.16 15.53 8.40
CA ARG A 127 13.74 14.70 7.35
C ARG A 127 14.87 13.82 7.91
N ARG A 128 15.78 14.40 8.70
CA ARG A 128 16.84 13.67 9.42
C ARG A 128 16.30 12.56 10.30
N ARG A 129 15.27 12.87 11.08
CA ARG A 129 14.63 11.92 11.99
C ARG A 129 14.03 10.74 11.23
N ILE A 130 13.36 10.98 10.10
CA ILE A 130 12.79 9.90 9.27
C ILE A 130 13.91 9.06 8.63
N ILE A 131 14.85 9.69 7.94
CA ILE A 131 15.94 8.99 7.23
C ILE A 131 16.78 8.17 8.22
N GLY A 132 17.13 8.74 9.37
CA GLY A 132 17.86 8.03 10.41
C GLY A 132 17.07 6.87 11.04
N GLY A 133 15.74 6.94 11.06
CA GLY A 133 14.88 5.81 11.43
C GLY A 133 14.96 4.67 10.42
N ILE A 134 14.88 4.99 9.13
CA ILE A 134 14.99 4.02 8.03
C ILE A 134 16.36 3.36 7.98
N GLN A 135 17.44 4.15 8.11
CA GLN A 135 18.79 3.60 8.14
C GLN A 135 18.96 2.55 9.26
N ARG A 136 18.35 2.78 10.43
CA ARG A 136 18.37 1.80 11.53
C ARG A 136 17.56 0.55 11.21
N GLU A 137 16.40 0.68 10.58
CA GLU A 137 15.58 -0.46 10.16
C GLU A 137 16.27 -1.30 9.08
N MET A 138 16.84 -0.64 8.07
CA MET A 138 17.63 -1.29 7.03
C MET A 138 18.83 -2.02 7.64
N LYS A 139 19.58 -1.41 8.58
CA LYS A 139 20.68 -2.08 9.29
C LYS A 139 20.24 -3.33 10.04
N LYS A 140 19.07 -3.30 10.68
CA LYS A 140 18.50 -4.48 11.35
C LYS A 140 18.13 -5.60 10.38
N LYS A 141 17.66 -5.26 9.18
CA LYS A 141 17.27 -6.23 8.14
C LYS A 141 18.45 -6.73 7.29
N ALA A 142 19.45 -5.89 7.04
CA ALA A 142 20.64 -6.21 6.25
C ALA A 142 21.52 -7.28 6.89
N ALA A 143 21.47 -7.44 8.22
CA ALA A 143 22.07 -8.60 8.89
C ALA A 143 21.56 -9.95 8.35
N LYS A 144 20.47 -9.95 7.57
CA LYS A 144 19.84 -11.12 6.94
C LYS A 144 19.79 -11.04 5.39
N ASN A 145 20.31 -9.99 4.76
CA ASN A 145 20.29 -9.83 3.29
C ASN A 145 21.56 -9.06 2.79
N PRO A 146 22.46 -9.72 2.04
CA PRO A 146 23.71 -9.13 1.54
C PRO A 146 23.53 -7.95 0.58
N GLU A 147 22.50 -7.94 -0.26
CA GLU A 147 22.25 -6.84 -1.21
C GLU A 147 21.82 -5.56 -0.49
N MET A 148 21.13 -5.69 0.63
CA MET A 148 20.77 -4.57 1.50
C MET A 148 21.99 -4.00 2.26
N GLN A 149 23.05 -4.79 2.40
CA GLN A 149 24.26 -4.41 3.13
C GLN A 149 25.11 -3.42 2.32
N MET A 150 25.17 -3.58 0.99
CA MET A 150 25.89 -2.65 0.10
C MET A 150 25.33 -1.21 0.14
N LEU A 151 24.03 -1.02 0.40
CA LEU A 151 23.40 0.29 0.58
C LEU A 151 23.79 0.98 1.90
N LEU A 152 24.31 0.22 2.88
CA LEU A 152 24.51 0.67 4.26
C LEU A 152 25.98 0.86 4.64
N ASP A 153 26.91 0.41 3.79
CA ASP A 153 28.36 0.61 3.95
C ASP A 153 28.79 2.06 3.65
N GLN A 154 27.86 2.93 3.27
CA GLN A 154 28.10 4.36 3.20
C GLN A 154 28.11 5.01 4.60
N ASP A 155 29.01 5.97 4.79
CA ASP A 155 29.06 6.81 6.00
C ASP A 155 27.67 7.43 6.31
N PRO A 156 27.17 7.40 7.55
CA PRO A 156 25.84 7.90 7.90
C PRO A 156 25.55 9.35 7.48
N ALA A 157 26.55 10.23 7.51
CA ALA A 157 26.37 11.61 7.06
C ALA A 157 26.23 11.71 5.53
N SER A 158 26.93 10.84 4.80
CA SER A 158 26.80 10.73 3.34
C SER A 158 25.46 10.12 2.94
N PHE A 159 24.99 9.09 3.68
CA PHE A 159 23.68 8.47 3.48
C PHE A 159 22.56 9.49 3.60
N GLU A 160 22.55 10.34 4.64
CA GLU A 160 21.52 11.38 4.80
C GLU A 160 21.53 12.38 3.65
N LYS A 161 22.72 12.86 3.26
CA LYS A 161 22.88 13.91 2.25
C LYS A 161 22.41 13.45 0.87
N ASN A 162 22.67 12.19 0.54
CA ASN A 162 22.38 11.64 -0.78
C ASN A 162 21.14 10.73 -0.79
N PHE A 163 20.49 10.51 0.35
CA PHE A 163 19.40 9.53 0.52
C PHE A 163 18.37 9.55 -0.61
N THR A 164 17.76 10.70 -0.89
CA THR A 164 16.72 10.81 -1.94
C THR A 164 17.27 10.47 -3.33
N LYS A 165 18.51 10.87 -3.61
CA LYS A 165 19.17 10.61 -4.89
C LYS A 165 19.53 9.14 -5.03
N ASP A 166 20.13 8.56 -3.99
CA ASP A 166 20.61 7.18 -3.98
C ASP A 166 19.44 6.19 -3.98
N MET A 167 18.39 6.48 -3.19
CA MET A 167 17.14 5.72 -3.26
C MET A 167 16.44 5.87 -4.62
N GLY A 168 16.48 7.07 -5.22
CA GLY A 168 15.95 7.30 -6.55
C GLY A 168 16.66 6.48 -7.63
N LEU A 169 17.99 6.40 -7.55
CA LEU A 169 18.80 5.56 -8.44
C LEU A 169 18.53 4.07 -8.21
N PHE A 170 18.52 3.64 -6.94
CA PHE A 170 18.19 2.26 -6.58
C PHE A 170 16.83 1.83 -7.13
N PHE A 171 15.77 2.61 -6.92
CA PHE A 171 14.45 2.27 -7.45
C PHE A 171 14.36 2.32 -8.97
N LYS A 172 15.27 3.01 -9.64
CA LYS A 172 15.34 3.01 -11.11
C LYS A 172 16.02 1.74 -11.63
N GLU A 173 17.07 1.28 -10.98
CA GLU A 173 17.95 0.22 -11.47
C GLU A 173 17.65 -1.16 -10.87
N ALA A 174 16.98 -1.23 -9.71
CA ALA A 174 16.70 -2.48 -9.02
C ALA A 174 15.74 -3.38 -9.82
N PRO A 175 15.89 -4.72 -9.72
CA PRO A 175 14.90 -5.67 -10.22
C PRO A 175 13.51 -5.47 -9.58
N LEU A 176 12.44 -5.85 -10.29
CA LEU A 176 11.06 -5.70 -9.82
C LEU A 176 10.80 -6.40 -8.48
N SER A 177 11.38 -7.59 -8.26
CA SER A 177 11.30 -8.32 -6.99
C SER A 177 11.87 -7.51 -5.84
N MET A 178 13.04 -6.91 -6.04
CA MET A 178 13.70 -6.09 -5.01
C MET A 178 12.91 -4.81 -4.72
N LYS A 179 12.27 -4.20 -5.73
CA LYS A 179 11.35 -3.06 -5.50
C LYS A 179 10.17 -3.46 -4.62
N LEU A 180 9.56 -4.62 -4.87
CA LEU A 180 8.45 -5.16 -4.06
C LEU A 180 8.86 -5.40 -2.61
N GLU A 181 10.04 -6.00 -2.40
CA GLU A 181 10.58 -6.23 -1.05
C GLU A 181 10.76 -4.92 -0.28
N MET A 182 11.03 -3.82 -0.97
CA MET A 182 11.21 -2.48 -0.38
C MET A 182 9.91 -1.71 -0.17
N ALA A 183 8.78 -2.15 -0.72
CA ALA A 183 7.49 -1.47 -0.53
C ALA A 183 7.13 -1.22 0.95
N PRO A 184 7.28 -2.19 1.88
CA PRO A 184 6.96 -1.98 3.30
C PRO A 184 7.81 -0.88 3.94
N MET A 185 9.06 -0.72 3.50
CA MET A 185 9.95 0.33 4.01
C MET A 185 9.43 1.70 3.61
N LEU A 186 9.06 1.89 2.34
CA LEU A 186 8.51 3.15 1.83
C LEU A 186 7.21 3.54 2.52
N GLU A 187 6.37 2.55 2.73
CA GLU A 187 5.12 2.69 3.44
C GLU A 187 5.34 3.12 4.90
N GLY A 188 6.33 2.52 5.58
CA GLY A 188 6.74 2.95 6.91
C GLY A 188 7.23 4.41 6.95
N MET A 189 7.88 4.89 5.89
CA MET A 189 8.23 6.31 5.74
C MET A 189 7.00 7.19 5.61
N GLN A 190 6.05 6.78 4.77
CA GLN A 190 4.78 7.46 4.59
C GLN A 190 4.02 7.59 5.92
N GLY A 191 3.91 6.49 6.68
CA GLY A 191 3.26 6.48 7.99
C GLY A 191 3.92 7.45 8.98
N ARG A 192 5.26 7.48 9.02
CA ARG A 192 6.01 8.45 9.85
C ARG A 192 5.75 9.89 9.44
N MET A 193 5.71 10.18 8.14
CA MET A 193 5.40 11.53 7.64
C MET A 193 3.98 11.97 7.99
N GLN A 194 3.01 11.06 7.88
CA GLN A 194 1.61 11.34 8.25
C GLN A 194 1.47 11.59 9.75
N GLY A 195 2.16 10.80 10.60
CA GLY A 195 2.16 10.97 12.05
C GLY A 195 2.74 12.32 12.52
N MET A 196 3.56 12.99 11.71
CA MET A 196 4.09 14.32 12.03
C MET A 196 3.17 15.47 11.65
N ARG A 197 2.17 15.26 10.77
CA ARG A 197 1.20 16.30 10.37
C ARG A 197 0.15 16.61 11.45
N ILE A 198 0.17 15.91 12.59
CA ILE A 198 -0.77 16.10 13.72
C ILE A 198 -0.09 16.89 14.86
N ARG A 199 0.76 17.86 14.55
CA ARG A 199 1.31 18.81 15.54
C ARG A 199 1.22 20.23 15.04
#